data_AF-A0A3G2G8R5-F1
#
_entry.id   AF-A0A3G2G8R5-F1
#
_cell.length_a   1.000
_cell.length_b   1.000
_cell.length_c   1.000
_cell.angle_alpha   90.00
_cell.angle_beta   90.00
_cell.angle_gamma   90.00
#
_symmetry.space_group_name_H-M   'P 1'
#
loop_
_entity.id
_entity.type
_entity.pdbx_description
1 polymer ?
#
loop_
_entity_poly.entity_id
_entity_poly.type
_entity_poly.pdbx_seq_one_letter_code
_entity_poly.pdbx_strand_id
1 'polypeptide(L)' 'MKSFIRIISAIYLMGSAVSCKSYPMETPQKSDVDRNSEELQKRQAAEREKTEISNLNNFGKPPSK' A
#
# COMPACT_ATOMS: atom_id res chain seq x y z
N MET A 1 -30.64 -28.44 33.65
CA MET A 1 -29.17 -28.28 33.50
C MET A 1 -28.73 -28.04 32.05
N LYS A 2 -29.06 -28.91 31.07
CA LYS A 2 -28.64 -28.72 29.66
C LYS A 2 -29.07 -27.38 29.01
N SER A 3 -30.29 -26.89 29.25
CA SER A 3 -30.71 -25.58 28.71
C SER A 3 -29.96 -24.40 29.33
N PHE A 4 -29.65 -24.46 30.62
CA PHE A 4 -28.89 -23.41 31.31
C PHE A 4 -27.47 -23.27 30.73
N ILE A 5 -26.81 -24.39 30.46
CA ILE A 5 -25.47 -24.40 29.84
C ILE A 5 -25.52 -23.78 28.44
N ARG A 6 -26.56 -24.06 27.65
CA ARG A 6 -26.73 -23.48 26.31
C ARG A 6 -26.92 -21.96 26.35
N ILE A 7 -27.68 -21.45 27.32
CA ILE A 7 -27.90 -20.01 27.49
C ILE A 7 -26.59 -19.29 27.83
N ILE A 8 -25.83 -19.82 28.79
CA ILE A 8 -24.54 -19.24 29.19
C ILE A 8 -23.55 -19.24 28.01
N SER A 9 -23.50 -20.33 27.24
CA SER A 9 -22.66 -20.43 26.04
C SER A 9 -23.02 -19.39 24.97
N ALA A 10 -24.31 -19.17 24.72
CA ALA A 10 -24.77 -18.17 23.76
C ALA A 10 -24.40 -16.74 24.19
N ILE A 11 -24.55 -16.43 25.49
CA ILE A 11 -24.18 -15.12 26.05
C ILE A 11 -22.67 -14.90 25.95
N TYR A 12 -21.87 -15.91 26.26
CA TYR A 12 -20.41 -15.81 26.17
C TYR A 12 -19.92 -15.58 24.72
N LEU A 13 -20.51 -16.30 23.76
CA LEU A 13 -20.24 -16.12 22.33
C LEU A 13 -20.58 -14.69 21.87
N MET A 14 -21.76 -14.18 22.21
CA MET A 14 -22.15 -12.82 21.86
C MET A 14 -21.23 -11.78 22.51
N GLY A 15 -20.87 -11.95 23.79
CA GLY A 15 -19.95 -11.05 24.49
C GLY A 15 -18.56 -11.00 23.83
N SER A 16 -18.03 -12.16 23.44
CA SER A 16 -16.73 -12.25 22.76
C SER A 16 -16.72 -11.55 21.39
N ALA A 17 -17.82 -11.65 20.63
CA ALA A 17 -17.94 -10.99 19.34
C ALA A 17 -17.94 -9.45 19.46
N VAL A 18 -18.53 -8.90 20.52
CA VAL A 18 -18.53 -7.45 20.78
C VAL A 18 -17.16 -6.97 21.28
N SER A 19 -16.42 -7.82 21.98
CA SER A 19 -15.05 -7.52 22.43
C SER A 19 -14.03 -7.53 21.28
N CYS A 20 -14.34 -8.17 20.14
CA CYS A 20 -13.54 -8.13 18.93
C CYS A 20 -13.77 -6.86 18.08
N LYS A 21 -14.08 -5.72 18.70
CA LYS A 21 -13.99 -4.43 18.02
C LYS A 21 -12.52 -4.13 17.75
N SER A 22 -12.07 -4.37 16.52
CA SER A 22 -10.80 -3.80 16.06
C SER A 22 -10.90 -2.28 16.17
N TYR A 23 -9.99 -1.66 16.91
CA TYR A 23 -9.89 -0.21 16.93
C TYR A 23 -9.72 0.30 15.49
N PRO A 24 -10.48 1.34 15.06
CA PRO A 24 -10.24 1.94 13.77
C PRO A 24 -8.80 2.46 13.78
N MET A 25 -7.96 1.87 12.93
CA MET A 25 -6.58 2.29 12.79
C MET A 25 -6.62 3.64 12.07
N GLU A 26 -6.35 4.73 12.81
CA GLU A 26 -6.47 6.10 12.30
C GLU A 26 -5.60 6.35 11.05
N THR A 27 -4.50 5.62 10.94
CA THR A 27 -3.64 5.61 9.76
C THR A 27 -3.32 4.16 9.38
N PRO A 28 -3.95 3.61 8.33
CA PRO A 28 -3.52 2.34 7.77
C PRO A 28 -2.04 2.46 7.44
N GLN A 29 -1.20 1.60 8.02
CA GLN A 29 0.21 1.57 7.63
C GLN A 29 0.27 1.27 6.14
N LYS A 30 0.82 2.21 5.36
CA LYS A 30 1.02 2.05 3.93
C LYS A 30 1.87 0.79 3.74
N SER A 31 1.35 -0.18 2.99
CA SER A 31 2.04 -1.46 2.77
C SER A 31 3.44 -1.19 2.24
N ASP A 32 4.41 -2.03 2.61
CA ASP A 32 5.76 -1.95 2.03
C ASP A 32 5.72 -2.02 0.50
N VAL A 33 4.73 -2.71 -0.07
CA VAL A 33 4.47 -2.77 -1.51
C VAL A 33 4.07 -1.40 -2.09
N ASP A 34 3.17 -0.68 -1.41
CA ASP A 34 2.71 0.65 -1.83
C ASP A 34 3.85 1.68 -1.73
N ARG A 35 4.66 1.59 -0.67
CA ARG A 35 5.86 2.44 -0.54
C ARG A 35 6.89 2.14 -1.63
N ASN A 36 7.16 0.87 -1.88
CA ASN A 36 8.16 0.46 -2.87
C ASN A 36 7.74 0.83 -4.30
N SER A 37 6.45 0.70 -4.63
CA SER A 37 5.93 1.09 -5.95
C SER A 37 6.02 2.60 -6.18
N GLU A 38 5.77 3.42 -5.17
CA GLU A 38 5.93 4.88 -5.24
C GLU A 38 7.40 5.28 -5.46
N GLU A 39 8.33 4.68 -4.72
CA GLU A 39 9.76 4.91 -4.91
C GLU A 39 10.24 4.46 -6.30
N LEU A 40 9.73 3.33 -6.80
CA LEU A 40 10.07 2.82 -8.12
C LEU A 40 9.57 3.74 -9.23
N GLN A 41 8.35 4.29 -9.10
CA GLN A 41 7.82 5.29 -10.03
C GLN A 41 8.65 6.57 -10.03
N LYS A 42 9.08 7.07 -8.86
CA LYS A 42 9.95 8.25 -8.77
C LYS A 42 11.29 8.04 -9.49
N ARG A 43 11.90 6.86 -9.35
CA ARG A 43 13.15 6.50 -10.05
C ARG A 43 12.94 6.43 -11.56
N GLN A 44 11.85 5.81 -12.02
CA GLN A 44 11.54 5.73 -13.44
C GLN A 44 11.27 7.10 -14.07
N ALA A 45 10.61 8.01 -13.35
CA ALA A 45 10.40 9.38 -13.81
C ALA A 45 11.73 10.13 -13.97
N ALA A 46 12.62 10.03 -12.98
CA ALA A 46 13.96 10.65 -13.04
C ALA A 46 14.84 10.07 -14.16
N GLU A 47 14.74 8.77 -14.44
CA GLU A 47 15.45 8.15 -15.57
C GLU A 47 14.90 8.60 -16.93
N ARG A 48 13.57 8.74 -17.07
CA ARG A 48 12.96 9.27 -18.29
C ARG A 48 13.35 10.72 -18.53
N GLU A 49 13.30 11.56 -17.51
CA GLU A 49 13.75 12.96 -17.60
C GLU A 49 15.21 13.06 -18.06
N LYS A 50 16.10 12.25 -17.49
CA LYS A 50 17.51 12.20 -17.90
C LYS A 50 17.68 11.73 -19.36
N THR A 51 16.85 10.79 -19.80
CA THR A 51 16.89 10.24 -21.16
C THR A 51 16.32 11.23 -22.19
N GLU A 52 15.28 11.99 -21.84
CA GLU A 52 14.73 13.07 -22.68
C GLU A 52 15.74 14.21 -22.86
N ILE A 53 16.40 14.65 -21.77
CA ILE A 53 17.45 15.66 -21.83
C ILE A 53 18.63 15.16 -22.70
N SER A 54 18.96 13.87 -22.62
CA SER A 54 20.00 13.26 -23.47
C SER A 54 19.60 13.16 -24.94
N ASN A 55 18.31 13.02 -25.26
CA ASN A 55 17.83 12.94 -26.66
C ASN A 55 17.82 14.30 -27.38
N LEU A 56 17.74 15.40 -26.63
CA LEU A 56 17.91 16.76 -27.16
C LEU A 56 19.38 17.11 -27.47
N ASN A 57 20.33 16.27 -27.04
CA ASN A 57 21.74 16.58 -27.17
C ASN A 57 22.30 16.10 -28.52
N ASN A 58 22.53 17.01 -29.46
CA ASN A 58 23.14 16.73 -30.79
C ASN A 58 24.67 16.48 -30.72
N PHE A 59 25.21 15.89 -29.65
CA PHE A 59 26.64 15.59 -29.56
C PHE A 59 27.03 14.59 -30.65
N GLY A 60 27.79 15.07 -31.64
CA GLY A 60 28.32 14.26 -32.74
C GLY A 60 27.49 14.27 -34.02
N LYS A 61 26.42 15.06 -34.14
CA LYS A 61 25.76 15.24 -35.45
C LYS A 61 26.67 16.13 -36.32
N PRO A 62 27.22 15.63 -37.44
CA PRO A 62 27.96 16.49 -38.35
C PRO A 62 27.02 17.57 -38.90
N PRO A 63 27.51 18.81 -39.11
CA PRO A 63 26.69 19.84 -39.73
C PRO A 63 26.19 19.33 -41.09
N SER A 64 24.86 19.33 -41.27
CA SER A 64 24.24 19.06 -42.56
C SER A 64 24.79 20.05 -43.59
N LYS A 65 25.18 19.54 -44.77
CA LYS A 65 25.62 20.34 -45.92
C LYS A 65 24.60 21.38 -46.34
#